data_AF-A0A956DEM8-F1
#
_entry.id   AF-A0A956DEM8-F1
#
_cell.length_a   1.000
_cell.length_b   1.000
_cell.length_c   1.000
_cell.angle_alpha   90.00
_cell.angle_beta   90.00
_cell.angle_gamma   90.00
#
_symmetry.space_group_name_H-M   'P 1'
#
loop_
_entity.id
_entity.type
_entity.pdbx_description
1 polymer ?
#
loop_
_entity_poly.entity_id
_entity_poly.type
_entity_poly.pdbx_seq_one_letter_code
_entity_poly.pdbx_strand_id
1 'polypeptide(L)'
;EFRTDEVIEGLCVRFYDDNAPVVGDTCDPESDLVTDASGNVTVTAPAGGWYAYRVFPKMGPSPALTIDGSVQINEPAPTSSSTVEGNSISAATLNLIPTVLGFRRAAGTAIVAGTVFDCNEDPVYGATIRIYRADGTLIAEGSANNDPHYRYFDGDEFPSAEQPWSHADGLFAVANIPVGADGEFVFVEAWGKRADGELEVVSCERMPVFGSTISIINLQPLRSDAPACPGLSG
;
A
#
# COMPACT_ATOMS: atom_id res chain seq x y z
N GLU A 1 5.15 -1.10 16.68
CA GLU A 1 5.11 0.30 17.12
C GLU A 1 4.53 1.15 16.01
N PHE A 2 3.51 1.96 16.30
CA PHE A 2 2.95 2.93 15.36
C PHE A 2 3.32 4.33 15.80
N ARG A 3 4.01 5.05 14.92
CA ARG A 3 4.47 6.42 15.17
C ARG A 3 4.45 7.24 13.90
N THR A 4 4.43 8.54 14.09
CA THR A 4 4.81 9.52 13.06
C THR A 4 6.09 10.19 13.55
N ASP A 5 6.04 11.49 13.89
CA ASP A 5 7.07 12.18 14.68
C ASP A 5 6.84 12.03 16.19
N GLU A 6 5.62 11.62 16.58
CA GLU A 6 5.19 11.36 17.94
C GLU A 6 4.50 10.00 18.05
N VAL A 7 4.53 9.45 19.26
CA VAL A 7 3.81 8.23 19.63
C VAL A 7 2.30 8.49 19.64
N ILE A 8 1.51 7.58 19.08
CA ILE A 8 0.06 7.75 18.96
C ILE A 8 -0.64 6.69 19.81
N GLU A 9 -1.05 7.06 21.01
CA GLU A 9 -1.92 6.25 21.87
C GLU A 9 -3.34 6.19 21.29
N GLY A 10 -4.06 5.09 21.52
CA GLY A 10 -5.49 4.99 21.21
C GLY A 10 -5.81 4.91 19.73
N LEU A 11 -4.86 4.49 18.89
CA LEU A 11 -5.04 4.24 17.46
C LEU A 11 -5.62 2.86 17.27
N CYS A 12 -6.70 2.77 16.51
CA CYS A 12 -7.38 1.51 16.24
C CYS A 12 -6.68 0.77 15.09
N VAL A 13 -6.34 -0.49 15.34
CA VAL A 13 -5.59 -1.34 14.42
C VAL A 13 -6.29 -2.70 14.33
N ARG A 14 -6.62 -3.13 13.12
CA ARG A 14 -7.05 -4.51 12.86
C ARG A 14 -5.89 -5.29 12.28
N PHE A 15 -5.63 -6.47 12.83
CA PHE A 15 -4.59 -7.39 12.38
C PHE A 15 -5.24 -8.56 11.64
N TYR A 16 -4.65 -8.97 10.51
CA TYR A 16 -5.11 -10.07 9.69
C TYR A 16 -3.96 -11.07 9.54
N ASP A 17 -4.02 -12.16 10.31
CA ASP A 17 -3.02 -13.23 10.32
C ASP A 17 -3.08 -14.11 9.07
N ASP A 18 -4.19 -14.07 8.34
CA ASP A 18 -4.38 -14.69 7.02
C ASP A 18 -4.00 -13.76 5.86
N ASN A 19 -3.49 -12.56 6.16
CA ASN A 19 -3.11 -11.55 5.18
C ASN A 19 -4.28 -11.13 4.25
N ALA A 20 -5.53 -11.22 4.70
CA ALA A 20 -6.71 -10.93 3.90
C ALA A 20 -7.60 -9.82 4.51
N PRO A 21 -7.24 -8.53 4.36
CA PRO A 21 -8.10 -7.46 4.85
C PRO A 21 -9.42 -7.40 4.09
N VAL A 22 -10.47 -6.98 4.81
CA VAL A 22 -11.85 -6.97 4.31
C VAL A 22 -12.30 -5.55 3.99
N VAL A 23 -12.91 -5.39 2.81
CA VAL A 23 -13.54 -4.13 2.40
C VAL A 23 -14.79 -3.87 3.25
N GLY A 24 -15.04 -2.62 3.60
CA GLY A 24 -16.14 -2.24 4.50
C GLY A 24 -15.86 -2.43 5.99
N ASP A 25 -14.68 -2.95 6.37
CA ASP A 25 -14.31 -3.04 7.77
C ASP A 25 -14.33 -1.67 8.44
N THR A 26 -14.82 -1.63 9.68
CA THR A 26 -14.81 -0.45 10.54
C THR A 26 -14.10 -0.78 11.84
N CYS A 27 -13.57 0.26 12.49
CA CYS A 27 -12.96 0.10 13.81
C CYS A 27 -14.03 -0.28 14.84
N ASP A 28 -13.79 -1.39 15.53
CA ASP A 28 -14.51 -1.79 16.73
C ASP A 28 -13.49 -1.93 17.87
N PRO A 29 -13.34 -0.92 18.75
CA PRO A 29 -12.36 -0.95 19.84
C PRO A 29 -12.54 -2.10 20.84
N GLU A 30 -13.68 -2.81 20.84
CA GLU A 30 -13.90 -3.99 21.70
C GLU A 30 -13.27 -5.26 21.14
N SER A 31 -13.12 -5.36 19.82
CA SER A 31 -12.58 -6.54 19.13
C SER A 31 -11.27 -6.27 18.39
N ASP A 32 -11.00 -5.02 18.04
CA ASP A 32 -9.76 -4.56 17.42
C ASP A 32 -8.70 -4.18 18.46
N LEU A 33 -7.47 -4.08 17.98
CA LEU A 33 -6.34 -3.65 18.80
C LEU A 33 -6.35 -2.14 18.91
N VAL A 34 -5.95 -1.64 20.08
CA VAL A 34 -5.79 -0.22 20.33
C VAL A 34 -4.38 0.01 20.82
N THR A 35 -3.66 0.95 20.22
CA THR A 35 -2.29 1.27 20.65
C THR A 35 -2.27 1.78 22.09
N ASP A 36 -1.28 1.33 22.86
CA ASP A 36 -1.03 1.82 24.21
C ASP A 36 -0.37 3.21 24.23
N ALA A 37 -0.04 3.73 25.43
CA ALA A 37 0.63 5.01 25.61
C ALA A 37 2.03 5.10 24.95
N SER A 38 2.61 3.97 24.57
CA SER A 38 3.87 3.86 23.82
C SER A 38 3.64 3.59 22.32
N GLY A 39 2.40 3.65 21.82
CA GLY A 39 2.08 3.45 20.42
C GLY A 39 2.13 1.99 19.99
N ASN A 40 2.12 1.06 20.93
CA ASN A 40 2.31 -0.35 20.67
C ASN A 40 1.00 -1.13 20.68
N VAL A 41 0.93 -2.15 19.83
CA VAL A 41 -0.03 -3.26 19.93
C VAL A 41 0.77 -4.55 19.96
N THR A 42 0.24 -5.58 20.63
CA THR A 42 0.86 -6.91 20.67
C THR A 42 -0.02 -7.89 19.91
N VAL A 43 0.59 -8.66 19.00
CA VAL A 43 -0.09 -9.64 18.16
C VAL A 43 0.74 -10.92 18.07
N THR A 44 0.08 -12.00 17.66
CA THR A 44 0.75 -13.24 17.26
C THR A 44 0.70 -13.32 15.74
N ALA A 45 1.84 -13.08 15.08
CA ALA A 45 1.96 -13.20 13.63
C ALA A 45 2.24 -14.66 13.21
N PRO A 46 1.84 -15.05 11.98
CA PRO A 46 2.14 -16.38 11.45
C PRO A 46 3.65 -16.53 11.22
N ALA A 47 4.36 -17.31 12.04
CA ALA A 47 5.81 -17.45 11.94
C ALA A 47 6.27 -17.87 10.54
N GLY A 48 7.13 -17.07 9.89
CA GLY A 48 7.60 -17.31 8.53
C GLY A 48 6.53 -17.16 7.44
N GLY A 49 5.38 -16.59 7.78
CA GLY A 49 4.30 -16.26 6.86
C GLY A 49 4.20 -14.75 6.61
N TRP A 50 3.06 -14.36 6.06
CA TRP A 50 2.71 -12.98 5.75
C TRP A 50 1.54 -12.56 6.61
N TYR A 51 1.50 -11.29 6.97
CA TYR A 51 0.34 -10.71 7.63
C TYR A 51 -0.05 -9.40 6.97
N ALA A 52 -1.26 -8.98 7.27
CA ALA A 52 -1.72 -7.65 6.95
C ALA A 52 -2.20 -6.94 8.21
N TYR A 53 -2.27 -5.62 8.13
CA TYR A 53 -2.96 -4.82 9.14
C TYR A 53 -3.59 -3.59 8.51
N ARG A 54 -4.62 -3.08 9.18
CA ARG A 54 -5.29 -1.84 8.84
C ARG A 54 -5.23 -0.90 10.02
N VAL A 55 -4.76 0.31 9.77
CA VAL A 55 -4.86 1.43 10.70
C VAL A 55 -6.08 2.26 10.32
N PHE A 56 -7.00 2.43 11.26
CA PHE A 56 -8.18 3.24 11.02
C PHE A 56 -7.89 4.73 11.23
N PRO A 57 -8.61 5.62 10.50
CA PRO A 57 -8.44 7.05 10.67
C PRO A 57 -8.67 7.48 12.13
N LYS A 58 -7.85 8.41 12.60
CA LYS A 58 -7.98 9.01 13.93
C LYS A 58 -7.78 10.52 13.85
N MET A 59 -8.79 11.27 14.29
CA MET A 59 -8.69 12.72 14.39
C MET A 59 -7.70 13.13 15.49
N GLY A 60 -6.79 14.04 15.14
CA GLY A 60 -5.85 14.65 16.08
C GLY A 60 -6.06 16.16 16.19
N PRO A 61 -5.35 16.83 17.12
CA PRO A 61 -5.43 18.28 17.31
C PRO A 61 -4.76 19.07 16.18
N SER A 62 -3.99 18.42 15.31
CA SER A 62 -3.31 19.02 14.15
C SER A 62 -3.28 18.04 12.98
N PRO A 63 -2.99 18.48 11.74
CA PRO A 63 -2.81 17.58 10.60
C PRO A 63 -1.67 16.57 10.77
N ALA A 64 -0.61 16.90 11.52
CA ALA A 64 0.49 15.99 11.81
C ALA A 64 0.09 14.86 12.77
N LEU A 65 -0.87 15.13 13.67
CA LEU A 65 -1.39 14.16 14.63
C LEU A 65 -2.75 13.57 14.21
N THR A 66 -3.26 13.97 13.05
CA THR A 66 -4.43 13.34 12.42
C THR A 66 -3.92 12.21 11.57
N ILE A 67 -4.37 10.99 11.86
CA ILE A 67 -4.04 9.79 11.11
C ILE A 67 -5.12 9.55 10.07
N ASP A 68 -4.71 9.53 8.81
CA ASP A 68 -5.54 9.03 7.72
C ASP A 68 -5.44 7.50 7.73
N GLY A 69 -6.46 6.82 7.18
CA GLY A 69 -6.46 5.36 7.17
C GLY A 69 -5.32 4.81 6.32
N SER A 70 -4.73 3.70 6.76
CA SER A 70 -3.77 2.93 5.98
C SER A 70 -4.06 1.45 6.05
N VAL A 71 -3.67 0.72 5.01
CA VAL A 71 -3.69 -0.73 4.98
C VAL A 71 -2.33 -1.19 4.49
N GLN A 72 -1.76 -2.19 5.12
CA GLN A 72 -0.54 -2.83 4.64
C GLN A 72 -0.79 -4.31 4.49
N ILE A 73 -0.47 -4.83 3.31
CA ILE A 73 -0.57 -6.26 3.00
C ILE A 73 0.78 -6.80 2.56
N ASN A 74 0.94 -8.10 2.71
CA ASN A 74 2.18 -8.82 2.44
C ASN A 74 3.33 -8.29 3.30
N GLU A 75 3.10 -8.08 4.59
CA GLU A 75 4.20 -7.79 5.51
C GLU A 75 4.81 -9.10 6.02
N PRO A 76 6.15 -9.29 5.94
CA PRO A 76 6.78 -10.53 6.37
C PRO A 76 6.72 -10.64 7.89
N ALA A 77 6.21 -11.77 8.40
CA ALA A 77 6.18 -12.01 9.82
C ALA A 77 7.59 -12.30 10.37
N PRO A 78 8.01 -11.66 11.47
CA PRO A 78 9.31 -11.92 12.06
C PRO A 78 9.40 -13.37 12.56
N THR A 79 10.57 -13.99 12.42
CA THR A 79 10.82 -15.38 12.83
C THR A 79 10.96 -15.56 14.35
N SER A 80 11.03 -14.46 15.09
CA SER A 80 11.13 -14.43 16.54
C SER A 80 10.38 -13.23 17.12
N SER A 81 10.08 -13.29 18.42
CA SER A 81 9.44 -12.18 19.13
C SER A 81 10.31 -10.94 19.02
N SER A 82 9.78 -9.93 18.34
CA SER A 82 10.46 -8.68 18.04
C SER A 82 9.45 -7.56 17.90
N THR A 83 9.92 -6.32 18.00
CA THR A 83 9.12 -5.14 17.69
C THR A 83 9.32 -4.81 16.22
N VAL A 84 8.21 -4.73 15.48
CA VAL A 84 8.19 -4.25 14.09
C VAL A 84 7.55 -2.85 14.07
N GLU A 85 8.10 -1.97 13.26
CA GLU A 85 7.52 -0.65 13.00
C GLU A 85 6.33 -0.79 12.05
N GLY A 86 5.16 -0.34 12.49
CA GLY A 86 3.94 -0.32 11.71
C GLY A 86 3.73 1.06 11.10
N ASN A 87 3.31 1.08 9.85
CA ASN A 87 3.04 2.29 9.09
C ASN A 87 1.70 2.91 9.51
N SER A 88 1.78 4.00 10.26
CA SER A 88 0.70 4.97 10.44
C SER A 88 1.05 6.26 9.71
N ILE A 89 0.10 6.84 8.97
CA ILE A 89 0.41 7.95 8.08
C ILE A 89 -0.42 9.17 8.47
N SER A 90 0.27 10.27 8.72
CA SER A 90 -0.38 11.54 9.05
C SER A 90 -1.08 12.13 7.82
N ALA A 91 -2.17 12.87 8.07
CA ALA A 91 -2.84 13.66 7.04
C ALA A 91 -1.90 14.72 6.44
N ALA A 92 -0.92 15.21 7.21
CA ALA A 92 0.11 16.11 6.68
C ALA A 92 0.98 15.43 5.60
N THR A 93 1.47 14.22 5.88
CA THR A 93 2.30 13.44 4.96
C THR A 93 1.55 13.12 3.67
N LEU A 94 0.29 12.68 3.75
CA LEU A 94 -0.50 12.37 2.55
C LEU A 94 -0.86 13.57 1.70
N ASN A 95 -0.93 14.77 2.29
CA ASN A 95 -1.14 16.00 1.53
C ASN A 95 0.17 16.51 0.88
N LEU A 96 1.32 16.17 1.46
CA LEU A 96 2.63 16.57 0.93
C LEU A 96 3.01 15.78 -0.32
N ILE A 97 2.82 14.45 -0.33
CA ILE A 97 3.23 13.57 -1.44
C ILE A 97 2.71 14.06 -2.81
N PRO A 98 1.40 14.29 -3.01
CA PRO A 98 0.88 14.81 -4.29
C PRO A 98 1.50 16.15 -4.69
N THR A 99 1.70 17.03 -3.70
CA THR A 99 2.22 18.37 -3.93
C THR A 99 3.64 18.34 -4.48
N VAL A 100 4.50 17.46 -3.95
CA VAL A 100 5.86 17.24 -4.47
C VAL A 100 5.81 16.66 -5.88
N LEU A 101 4.81 15.83 -6.18
CA LEU A 101 4.65 15.15 -7.47
C LEU A 101 3.91 15.96 -8.53
N GLY A 102 3.55 17.21 -8.23
CA GLY A 102 2.90 18.12 -9.18
C GLY A 102 1.43 17.82 -9.47
N PHE A 103 0.75 17.05 -8.61
CA PHE A 103 -0.69 16.81 -8.72
C PHE A 103 -1.41 17.02 -7.38
N ARG A 104 -2.75 16.95 -7.39
CA ARG A 104 -3.56 17.11 -6.19
C ARG A 104 -4.23 15.79 -5.84
N ARG A 105 -4.28 15.46 -4.55
CA ARG A 105 -5.15 14.38 -4.05
C ARG A 105 -6.60 14.72 -4.33
N ALA A 106 -7.28 13.91 -5.13
CA ALA A 106 -8.72 14.00 -5.33
C ALA A 106 -9.44 13.53 -4.05
N ALA A 107 -10.58 14.16 -3.74
CA ALA A 107 -11.38 13.74 -2.59
C ALA A 107 -12.00 12.36 -2.86
N GLY A 108 -11.95 11.46 -1.88
CA GLY A 108 -12.54 10.13 -1.99
C GLY A 108 -11.73 9.11 -2.78
N THR A 109 -10.56 9.46 -3.31
CA THR A 109 -9.64 8.51 -3.97
C THR A 109 -8.64 7.91 -2.99
N ALA A 110 -8.02 6.79 -3.36
CA ALA A 110 -6.93 6.17 -2.62
C ALA A 110 -5.55 6.50 -3.21
N ILE A 111 -4.53 6.22 -2.43
CA ILE A 111 -3.14 6.02 -2.88
C ILE A 111 -2.82 4.52 -2.74
N VAL A 112 -2.15 3.96 -3.74
CA VAL A 112 -1.61 2.61 -3.74
C VAL A 112 -0.10 2.74 -3.83
N ALA A 113 0.64 2.26 -2.84
CA ALA A 113 2.11 2.33 -2.82
C ALA A 113 2.69 0.96 -2.51
N GLY A 114 3.97 0.78 -2.78
CA GLY A 114 4.61 -0.48 -2.48
C GLY A 114 6.02 -0.61 -3.00
N THR A 115 6.54 -1.81 -2.82
CA THR A 115 7.86 -2.23 -3.27
C THR A 115 7.72 -3.50 -4.10
N VAL A 116 8.43 -3.58 -5.21
CA VAL A 116 8.56 -4.82 -6.00
C VAL A 116 9.85 -5.52 -5.59
N PHE A 117 9.75 -6.80 -5.23
CA PHE A 117 10.88 -7.64 -4.85
C PHE A 117 11.05 -8.82 -5.82
N ASP A 118 12.26 -9.38 -5.87
CA ASP A 118 12.57 -10.63 -6.54
C ASP A 118 12.50 -11.83 -5.57
N CYS A 119 12.93 -13.01 -6.03
CA CYS A 119 12.91 -14.24 -5.24
C CYS A 119 13.91 -14.25 -4.05
N ASN A 120 14.85 -13.31 -4.02
CA ASN A 120 15.84 -13.16 -2.96
C ASN A 120 15.48 -12.02 -2.00
N GLU A 121 14.28 -11.45 -2.12
CA GLU A 121 13.84 -10.26 -1.37
C GLU A 121 14.64 -8.99 -1.73
N ASP A 122 15.29 -8.98 -2.89
CA ASP A 122 15.97 -7.79 -3.41
C ASP A 122 14.97 -6.93 -4.19
N PRO A 123 14.96 -5.59 -4.01
CA PRO A 123 14.08 -4.73 -4.79
C PRO A 123 14.36 -4.79 -6.30
N VAL A 124 13.29 -4.73 -7.10
CA VAL A 124 13.38 -4.88 -8.56
C VAL A 124 13.45 -3.52 -9.24
N TYR A 125 14.54 -3.29 -9.95
CA TYR A 125 14.68 -2.19 -10.91
C TYR A 125 13.93 -2.50 -12.21
N GLY A 126 13.28 -1.48 -12.78
CA GLY A 126 12.69 -1.54 -14.12
C GLY A 126 11.30 -2.18 -14.17
N ALA A 127 10.64 -2.38 -13.03
CA ALA A 127 9.25 -2.84 -12.99
C ALA A 127 8.28 -1.70 -13.33
N THR A 128 7.21 -2.03 -14.04
CA THR A 128 6.09 -1.13 -14.31
C THR A 128 4.85 -1.65 -13.60
N ILE A 129 4.11 -0.77 -12.93
CA ILE A 129 2.88 -1.13 -12.23
C ILE A 129 1.67 -0.90 -13.13
N ARG A 130 0.71 -1.83 -13.08
CA ARG A 130 -0.63 -1.68 -13.63
C ARG A 130 -1.65 -2.05 -12.58
N ILE A 131 -2.71 -1.25 -12.45
CA ILE A 131 -3.78 -1.53 -11.50
C ILE A 131 -5.06 -1.84 -12.27
N TYR A 132 -5.68 -2.97 -11.95
CA TYR A 132 -6.93 -3.42 -12.55
C TYR A 132 -8.04 -3.46 -11.50
N ARG A 133 -9.27 -3.22 -11.93
CA ARG A 133 -10.46 -3.58 -11.15
C ARG A 133 -10.71 -5.08 -11.21
N ALA A 134 -11.59 -5.56 -10.34
CA ALA A 134 -11.98 -6.97 -10.28
C ALA A 134 -12.65 -7.49 -11.57
N ASP A 135 -13.22 -6.61 -12.39
CA ASP A 135 -13.78 -6.95 -13.70
C ASP A 135 -12.73 -6.98 -14.84
N GLY A 136 -11.45 -6.75 -14.52
CA GLY A 136 -10.36 -6.67 -15.49
C GLY A 136 -10.20 -5.31 -16.17
N THR A 137 -10.95 -4.28 -15.75
CA THR A 137 -10.78 -2.92 -16.28
C THR A 137 -9.49 -2.30 -15.75
N LEU A 138 -8.59 -1.89 -16.65
CA LEU A 138 -7.40 -1.12 -16.30
C LEU A 138 -7.76 0.26 -15.73
N ILE A 139 -7.19 0.62 -14.59
CA ILE A 139 -7.19 1.98 -14.04
C ILE A 139 -6.05 2.75 -14.71
N ALA A 140 -6.34 3.32 -15.89
CA ALA A 140 -5.34 4.01 -16.70
C ALA A 140 -4.92 5.35 -16.08
N GLU A 141 -3.66 5.73 -16.28
CA GLU A 141 -3.17 7.07 -16.02
C GLU A 141 -3.89 8.10 -16.90
N GLY A 142 -4.16 9.28 -16.34
CA GLY A 142 -4.75 10.39 -17.08
C GLY A 142 -3.93 11.68 -16.95
N SER A 143 -4.39 12.71 -17.65
CA SER A 143 -3.66 13.99 -17.74
C SER A 143 -4.24 15.09 -16.84
N ALA A 144 -5.45 14.90 -16.31
CA ALA A 144 -6.04 15.84 -15.36
C ALA A 144 -5.48 15.62 -13.95
N ASN A 145 -5.48 16.69 -13.14
CA ASN A 145 -4.97 16.64 -11.76
C ASN A 145 -5.65 15.59 -10.86
N ASN A 146 -6.89 15.23 -11.17
CA ASN A 146 -7.68 14.26 -10.40
C ASN A 146 -7.70 12.86 -11.05
N ASP A 147 -7.05 12.69 -12.20
CA ASP A 147 -6.91 11.37 -12.82
C ASP A 147 -5.90 10.52 -12.01
N PRO A 148 -5.86 9.20 -12.20
CA PRO A 148 -4.81 8.36 -11.65
C PRO A 148 -3.43 8.81 -12.14
N HIS A 149 -2.43 8.81 -11.26
CA HIS A 149 -1.04 9.19 -11.54
C HIS A 149 -0.08 8.11 -11.07
N TYR A 150 0.71 7.53 -11.97
CA TYR A 150 1.68 6.48 -11.65
C TYR A 150 3.06 7.11 -11.50
N ARG A 151 3.72 6.89 -10.36
CA ARG A 151 5.00 7.49 -10.03
C ARG A 151 5.94 6.46 -9.44
N TYR A 152 7.22 6.64 -9.72
CA TYR A 152 8.29 5.75 -9.27
C TYR A 152 9.36 6.59 -8.61
N PHE A 153 10.01 6.03 -7.60
CA PHE A 153 11.12 6.68 -6.92
C PHE A 153 12.37 6.59 -7.80
N ASP A 154 13.24 7.59 -7.71
CA ASP A 154 14.48 7.69 -8.49
C ASP A 154 15.74 7.48 -7.61
N GLY A 155 15.56 7.12 -6.34
CA GLY A 155 16.62 6.97 -5.35
C GLY A 155 16.88 8.20 -4.49
N ASP A 156 16.30 9.37 -4.80
CA ASP A 156 16.46 10.61 -4.01
C ASP A 156 15.32 10.81 -2.98
N GLU A 157 14.87 9.73 -2.34
CA GLU A 157 13.84 9.66 -1.29
C GLU A 157 12.41 10.09 -1.72
N PHE A 158 12.24 10.76 -2.86
CA PHE A 158 10.95 11.21 -3.37
C PHE A 158 10.57 10.51 -4.69
N PRO A 159 9.28 10.31 -4.97
CA PRO A 159 8.84 9.85 -6.26
C PRO A 159 9.08 10.93 -7.32
N SER A 160 9.42 10.51 -8.54
CA SER A 160 9.68 11.38 -9.68
C SER A 160 8.53 11.29 -10.70
N ALA A 161 8.14 12.43 -11.25
CA ALA A 161 7.17 12.50 -12.34
C ALA A 161 7.75 12.08 -13.70
N GLU A 162 9.08 12.05 -13.81
CA GLU A 162 9.77 11.75 -15.06
C GLU A 162 10.26 10.29 -15.10
N GLN A 163 10.27 9.60 -13.97
CA GLN A 163 10.72 8.22 -13.85
C GLN A 163 9.62 7.26 -14.36
N PRO A 164 9.86 6.49 -15.45
CA PRO A 164 8.84 5.64 -16.06
C PRO A 164 8.72 4.22 -15.47
N TRP A 165 9.65 3.81 -14.61
CA TRP A 165 9.72 2.46 -14.01
C TRP A 165 10.40 2.50 -12.64
N SER A 166 10.25 1.46 -11.82
CA SER A 166 10.87 1.41 -10.48
C SER A 166 12.39 1.56 -10.56
N HIS A 167 12.96 2.34 -9.63
CA HIS A 167 14.41 2.43 -9.46
C HIS A 167 14.94 1.23 -8.67
N ALA A 168 16.22 1.26 -8.26
CA ALA A 168 16.89 0.18 -7.54
C ALA A 168 16.32 -0.07 -6.13
N ASP A 169 15.43 0.80 -5.65
CA ASP A 169 14.65 0.64 -4.43
C ASP A 169 13.33 -0.12 -4.65
N GLY A 170 12.94 -0.39 -5.89
CA GLY A 170 11.71 -1.09 -6.24
C GLY A 170 10.43 -0.31 -5.92
N LEU A 171 10.53 0.96 -5.50
CA LEU A 171 9.41 1.70 -4.93
C LEU A 171 8.52 2.33 -6.00
N PHE A 172 7.22 2.29 -5.74
CA PHE A 172 6.20 2.95 -6.56
C PHE A 172 5.09 3.58 -5.72
N ALA A 173 4.41 4.55 -6.31
CA ALA A 173 3.17 5.10 -5.78
C ALA A 173 2.22 5.44 -6.93
N VAL A 174 0.96 5.05 -6.79
CA VAL A 174 -0.13 5.39 -7.70
C VAL A 174 -1.18 6.16 -6.92
N ALA A 175 -1.37 7.43 -7.27
CA ALA A 175 -2.32 8.29 -6.59
C ALA A 175 -3.62 8.42 -7.37
N ASN A 176 -4.64 8.96 -6.69
CA ASN A 176 -5.96 9.23 -7.24
C ASN A 176 -6.65 7.98 -7.83
N ILE A 177 -6.42 6.82 -7.19
CA ILE A 177 -7.15 5.60 -7.53
C ILE A 177 -8.63 5.82 -7.20
N PRO A 178 -9.55 5.75 -8.16
CA PRO A 178 -10.98 5.84 -7.89
C PRO A 178 -11.39 4.68 -6.99
N VAL A 179 -12.23 4.96 -6.00
CA VAL A 179 -12.71 3.96 -5.04
C VAL A 179 -14.23 4.02 -4.95
N GLY A 180 -14.88 2.86 -4.87
CA GLY A 180 -16.29 2.75 -4.49
C GLY A 180 -16.58 3.33 -3.09
N ALA A 181 -17.84 3.68 -2.82
CA ALA A 181 -18.24 4.34 -1.57
C ALA A 181 -17.83 3.57 -0.30
N ASP A 182 -17.87 2.24 -0.35
CA ASP A 182 -17.57 1.35 0.78
C ASP A 182 -16.14 0.78 0.73
N GLY A 183 -15.31 1.28 -0.20
CA GLY A 183 -14.06 0.63 -0.60
C GLY A 183 -14.28 -0.39 -1.73
N GLU A 184 -13.18 -0.86 -2.32
CA GLU A 184 -13.20 -1.95 -3.29
C GLU A 184 -11.89 -2.73 -3.29
N PHE A 185 -11.85 -3.86 -4.00
CA PHE A 185 -10.60 -4.56 -4.27
C PHE A 185 -10.09 -4.19 -5.67
N VAL A 186 -8.80 -3.92 -5.75
CA VAL A 186 -8.05 -3.78 -7.00
C VAL A 186 -6.99 -4.87 -7.10
N PHE A 187 -6.47 -5.09 -8.29
CA PHE A 187 -5.36 -5.99 -8.59
C PHE A 187 -4.16 -5.14 -8.99
N VAL A 188 -3.07 -5.26 -8.24
CA VAL A 188 -1.81 -4.57 -8.53
C VAL A 188 -0.88 -5.56 -9.19
N GLU A 189 -0.55 -5.29 -10.45
CA GLU A 189 0.37 -6.11 -11.23
C GLU A 189 1.69 -5.38 -11.41
N ALA A 190 2.79 -6.05 -11.07
CA ALA A 190 4.13 -5.65 -11.46
C ALA A 190 4.51 -6.37 -12.75
N TRP A 191 4.86 -5.59 -13.77
CA TRP A 191 5.31 -6.07 -15.07
C TRP A 191 6.80 -5.79 -15.24
N GLY A 192 7.53 -6.74 -15.80
CA GLY A 192 8.97 -6.63 -16.03
C GLY A 192 9.40 -7.39 -17.27
N LYS A 193 10.67 -7.28 -17.64
CA LYS A 193 11.27 -8.03 -18.75
C LYS A 193 12.40 -8.91 -18.23
N ARG A 194 12.41 -10.18 -18.63
CA ARG A 194 13.61 -11.02 -18.52
C ARG A 194 14.56 -10.67 -19.67
N ALA A 195 15.62 -9.92 -19.36
CA ALA A 195 16.60 -9.43 -20.34
C ALA A 195 15.91 -8.68 -21.51
N ASP A 196 16.27 -8.98 -22.76
CA ASP A 196 15.66 -8.39 -23.96
C ASP A 196 14.31 -9.03 -24.35
N GLY A 197 13.68 -9.75 -23.42
CA GLY A 197 12.41 -10.45 -23.65
C GLY A 197 11.18 -9.54 -23.71
N GLU A 198 10.03 -10.19 -23.91
CA GLU A 198 8.73 -9.54 -23.82
C GLU A 198 8.41 -9.12 -22.38
N LEU A 199 7.55 -8.12 -22.24
CA LEU A 199 7.04 -7.70 -20.94
C LEU A 199 6.11 -8.79 -20.40
N GLU A 200 6.36 -9.26 -19.18
CA GLU A 200 5.60 -10.30 -18.50
C GLU A 200 5.17 -9.84 -17.10
N VAL A 201 4.11 -10.46 -16.59
CA VAL A 201 3.69 -10.26 -15.19
C VAL A 201 4.70 -10.96 -14.28
N VAL A 202 5.33 -10.19 -13.39
CA VAL A 202 6.27 -10.67 -12.38
C VAL A 202 5.52 -10.97 -11.08
N SER A 203 4.63 -10.07 -10.68
CA SER A 203 3.85 -10.16 -9.44
C SER A 203 2.46 -9.59 -9.65
N CYS A 204 1.53 -10.02 -8.80
CA CYS A 204 0.12 -9.78 -8.98
C CYS A 204 -0.60 -10.06 -7.67
N GLU A 205 -1.24 -9.03 -7.13
CA GLU A 205 -1.81 -9.09 -5.81
C GLU A 205 -3.14 -8.38 -5.73
N ARG A 206 -4.04 -8.93 -4.92
CA ARG A 206 -5.36 -8.35 -4.68
C ARG A 206 -5.28 -7.47 -3.43
N MET A 207 -5.56 -6.19 -3.60
CA MET A 207 -5.44 -5.19 -2.53
C MET A 207 -6.76 -4.47 -2.28
N PRO A 208 -7.21 -4.37 -1.01
CA PRO A 208 -8.31 -3.49 -0.67
C PRO A 208 -7.86 -2.03 -0.70
N VAL A 209 -8.70 -1.18 -1.28
CA VAL A 209 -8.52 0.27 -1.33
C VAL A 209 -9.74 0.96 -0.75
N PHE A 210 -9.51 2.05 -0.02
CA PHE A 210 -10.54 2.83 0.65
C PHE A 210 -10.38 4.31 0.29
N GLY A 211 -11.48 5.05 0.24
CA GLY A 211 -11.42 6.48 -0.04
C GLY A 211 -10.62 7.22 1.03
N SER A 212 -9.74 8.14 0.62
CA SER A 212 -8.87 8.93 1.49
C SER A 212 -7.91 8.08 2.36
N THR A 213 -7.50 6.90 1.86
CA THR A 213 -6.47 6.08 2.50
C THR A 213 -5.28 5.86 1.60
N ILE A 214 -4.23 5.28 2.17
CA ILE A 214 -3.12 4.69 1.45
C ILE A 214 -3.07 3.18 1.71
N SER A 215 -3.01 2.40 0.64
CA SER A 215 -2.79 0.96 0.70
C SER A 215 -1.37 0.65 0.27
N ILE A 216 -0.63 -0.07 1.11
CA ILE A 216 0.78 -0.40 0.97
C ILE A 216 0.91 -1.90 0.72
N ILE A 217 1.75 -2.28 -0.24
CA ILE A 217 1.95 -3.68 -0.61
C ILE A 217 3.41 -4.01 -0.92
N ASN A 218 3.85 -5.17 -0.44
CA ASN A 218 5.06 -5.80 -0.95
C ASN A 218 4.66 -6.79 -2.07
N LEU A 219 5.10 -6.50 -3.29
CA LEU A 219 4.88 -7.33 -4.48
C LEU A 219 6.05 -8.30 -4.63
N GLN A 220 5.79 -9.59 -4.42
CA GLN A 220 6.80 -10.64 -4.60
C GLN A 220 6.46 -11.53 -5.81
N PRO A 221 7.45 -12.20 -6.43
CA PRO A 221 7.20 -13.03 -7.59
C PRO A 221 6.23 -14.16 -7.24
N LEU A 222 5.22 -14.34 -8.10
CA LEU A 222 4.07 -15.26 -8.00
C LEU A 222 4.13 -16.22 -6.79
N ARG A 223 3.70 -15.71 -5.64
CA ARG A 223 3.50 -16.54 -4.44
C ARG A 223 2.52 -17.66 -4.78
N SER A 224 2.65 -18.81 -4.11
CA SER A 224 1.74 -19.94 -4.36
C SER A 224 0.28 -19.63 -4.03
N ASP A 225 0.04 -18.62 -3.20
CA ASP A 225 -1.27 -18.10 -2.82
C ASP A 225 -1.66 -16.81 -3.56
N ALA A 226 -0.85 -16.36 -4.53
CA ALA A 226 -1.16 -15.18 -5.33
C ALA A 226 -2.44 -15.40 -6.15
N PRO A 227 -3.29 -14.37 -6.30
CA PRO A 227 -4.49 -14.47 -7.11
C PRO A 227 -4.17 -14.59 -8.61
N ALA A 228 -5.18 -15.00 -9.39
CA ALA A 228 -5.09 -14.93 -10.85
C ALA A 228 -5.08 -13.48 -11.34
N CYS A 229 -4.27 -13.19 -12.36
CA CYS A 229 -3.99 -11.83 -12.83
C CYS A 229 -4.92 -11.42 -13.97
N PRO A 230 -5.71 -10.35 -13.79
CA PRO A 230 -6.63 -9.89 -14.83
C PRO A 230 -5.92 -9.55 -16.15
N GLY A 231 -4.71 -8.99 -16.09
CA GLY A 231 -3.91 -8.60 -17.26
C GLY A 231 -3.43 -9.76 -18.14
N LEU A 232 -3.52 -11.00 -17.65
CA LEU A 232 -3.19 -12.21 -18.41
C LEU A 232 -4.39 -12.84 -19.12
N SER A 233 -5.60 -12.29 -18.93
CA SER A 233 -6.86 -12.87 -19.44
C SER A 233 -7.25 -12.39 -20.86
N GLY A 234 -6.34 -11.71 -21.56
CA GLY A 234 -6.57 -11.05 -22.86
C GLY A 234 -6.00 -11.79 -24.06
#